data_AF-A0A9D2JQT4-F1
#
_entry.id   AF-A0A9D2JQT4-F1
#
_cell.length_a   1.000
_cell.length_b   1.000
_cell.length_c   1.000
_cell.angle_alpha   90.00
_cell.angle_beta   90.00
_cell.angle_gamma   90.00
#
_symmetry.space_group_name_H-M   'P 1'
#
loop_
_entity.id
_entity.type
_entity.pdbx_description
1 polymer ?
#
loop_
_entity_poly.entity_id
_entity_poly.type
_entity_poly.pdbx_seq_one_letter_code
_entity_poly.pdbx_strand_id
1 'polypeptide(L)'
;MVCVFLALLSVAMHNWLALVLFSLFAAVFVVICVLYGSTLILDEQGLSLRFFGLPLRAMRWSEIAEVGVVGLKVFNNNDAKRTGTRYIYFSPRPLDKDARFRLALEWPPRDMLYLCYSKERLQAVQSLQSVAIETFNAGDVFF
;
A
#
# COMPACT_ATOMS: atom_id res chain seq x y z
N MET A 1 21.75 3.49 4.21
CA MET A 1 23.05 3.93 3.67
C MET A 1 24.17 3.92 4.71
N VAL A 2 24.02 4.55 5.88
CA VAL A 2 25.07 4.61 6.92
C VAL A 2 25.55 3.22 7.40
N CYS A 3 24.64 2.27 7.65
CA CYS A 3 25.03 0.92 8.11
C CYS A 3 25.82 0.11 7.07
N VAL A 4 25.50 0.27 5.78
CA VAL A 4 26.24 -0.40 4.70
C VAL A 4 27.67 0.14 4.60
N PHE A 5 27.83 1.45 4.74
CA PHE A 5 29.14 2.09 4.77
C PHE A 5 29.98 1.63 5.98
N LEU A 6 29.36 1.56 7.18
CA LEU A 6 30.04 1.05 8.38
C LEU A 6 30.40 -0.44 8.27
N ALA A 7 29.55 -1.26 7.64
CA ALA A 7 29.87 -2.66 7.34
C ALA A 7 31.10 -2.76 6.42
N LEU A 8 31.16 -1.98 5.35
CA LEU A 8 32.32 -1.97 4.44
C LEU A 8 33.61 -1.51 5.15
N LEU A 9 33.54 -0.51 6.02
CA LEU A 9 34.69 -0.08 6.83
C LEU A 9 35.13 -1.16 7.83
N SER A 10 34.20 -1.92 8.41
CA SER A 10 34.54 -3.01 9.34
C SER A 10 35.27 -4.18 8.66
N VAL A 11 35.04 -4.41 7.37
CA VAL A 11 35.84 -5.35 6.55
C VAL A 11 37.28 -4.87 6.47
N ALA A 12 37.51 -3.58 6.18
CA ALA A 12 38.85 -3.01 6.11
C ALA A 12 39.60 -3.11 7.45
N MET A 13 38.87 -2.99 8.57
CA MET A 13 39.42 -3.09 9.93
C MET A 13 39.51 -4.53 10.47
N HIS A 14 39.14 -5.55 9.69
CA HIS A 14 39.07 -6.97 10.13
C HIS A 14 38.23 -7.21 11.40
N ASN A 15 37.26 -6.33 11.67
CA ASN A 15 36.37 -6.47 12.83
C ASN A 15 35.11 -7.23 12.43
N TRP A 16 35.18 -8.56 12.51
CA TRP A 16 34.11 -9.48 12.14
C TRP A 16 32.82 -9.28 12.95
N LEU A 17 32.92 -8.87 14.22
CA LEU A 17 31.75 -8.67 15.07
C LEU A 17 30.96 -7.43 14.63
N ALA A 18 31.66 -6.34 14.34
CA ALA A 18 31.05 -5.14 13.78
C ALA A 18 30.44 -5.39 12.39
N LEU A 19 31.09 -6.20 11.56
CA LEU A 19 30.58 -6.57 10.23
C LEU A 19 29.22 -7.27 10.31
N VAL A 20 29.10 -8.29 11.17
CA VAL A 20 27.85 -9.04 11.34
C VAL A 20 26.75 -8.12 11.85
N LEU A 21 27.04 -7.29 12.84
CA LEU A 21 26.07 -6.39 13.46
C LEU A 21 25.57 -5.33 12.47
N PHE A 22 26.47 -4.65 11.75
CA PHE A 22 26.06 -3.64 10.76
C PHE A 22 25.37 -4.25 9.54
N SER A 23 25.75 -5.46 9.13
CA SER A 23 25.06 -6.18 8.05
C SER A 23 23.64 -6.58 8.45
N LEU A 24 23.42 -7.00 9.71
CA LEU A 24 22.09 -7.29 10.22
C LEU A 24 21.20 -6.04 10.19
N PHE A 25 21.70 -4.90 10.67
CA PHE A 25 20.97 -3.64 10.59
C PHE A 25 20.72 -3.21 9.16
N ALA A 26 21.70 -3.34 8.27
CA ALA A 26 21.53 -3.04 6.86
C ALA A 26 20.42 -3.89 6.23
N ALA A 27 20.34 -5.19 6.54
CA ALA A 27 19.29 -6.07 6.07
C ALA A 27 17.89 -5.61 6.54
N VAL A 28 17.76 -5.24 7.82
CA VAL A 28 16.50 -4.68 8.36
C VAL A 28 16.11 -3.41 7.60
N PHE A 29 17.06 -2.50 7.37
CA PHE A 29 16.79 -1.28 6.60
C PHE A 29 16.41 -1.57 5.15
N VAL A 30 17.04 -2.56 4.51
CA VAL A 30 16.67 -2.97 3.14
C VAL A 30 15.24 -3.46 3.10
N VAL A 31 14.82 -4.31 4.06
CA VAL A 31 13.42 -4.77 4.15
C VAL A 31 12.46 -3.60 4.30
N ILE A 32 12.77 -2.65 5.19
CA ILE A 32 11.95 -1.44 5.38
C ILE A 32 11.91 -0.62 4.07
N CYS A 33 13.03 -0.43 3.38
CA CYS A 33 13.08 0.26 2.10
C CYS A 33 12.22 -0.42 1.04
N VAL A 34 12.24 -1.74 0.95
CA VAL A 34 11.39 -2.49 0.01
C VAL A 34 9.91 -2.32 0.33
N LEU A 35 9.54 -2.39 1.62
CA LEU A 35 8.15 -2.30 2.07
C LEU A 35 7.54 -0.90 1.89
N TYR A 36 8.32 0.16 2.15
CA TYR A 36 7.81 1.54 2.14
C TYR A 36 8.25 2.36 0.91
N GLY A 37 9.32 1.94 0.23
CA GLY A 37 9.82 2.58 -0.98
C GLY A 37 9.21 2.03 -2.27
N SER A 38 8.24 1.11 -2.16
CA SER A 38 7.54 0.58 -3.33
C SER A 38 6.56 1.60 -3.89
N THR A 39 6.60 1.81 -5.20
CA THR A 39 5.68 2.70 -5.93
C THR A 39 4.60 1.86 -6.60
N LEU A 40 3.35 2.28 -6.46
CA LEU A 40 2.24 1.68 -7.17
C LEU A 40 2.04 2.39 -8.52
N ILE A 41 2.15 1.62 -9.60
CA ILE A 41 1.99 2.09 -10.97
C ILE A 41 0.67 1.55 -11.49
N LEU A 42 -0.19 2.47 -11.96
CA LEU A 42 -1.41 2.14 -12.69
C LEU A 42 -1.10 2.18 -14.18
N ASP A 43 -1.42 1.09 -14.87
CA ASP A 43 -1.19 0.91 -16.30
C ASP A 43 -2.51 0.50 -16.98
N GLU A 44 -2.57 0.53 -18.31
CA GLU A 44 -3.76 0.11 -19.07
C GLU A 44 -4.10 -1.37 -18.86
N GLN A 45 -3.10 -2.18 -18.49
CA GLN A 45 -3.27 -3.62 -18.25
C GLN A 45 -3.64 -3.97 -16.80
N GLY A 46 -3.33 -3.11 -15.83
CA GLY A 46 -3.60 -3.37 -14.42
C GLY A 46 -2.82 -2.50 -13.45
N LEU A 47 -2.76 -2.96 -12.20
CA LEU A 47 -1.96 -2.39 -11.13
C LEU A 47 -0.66 -3.17 -10.94
N SER A 48 0.45 -2.46 -10.77
CA SER A 48 1.72 -3.06 -10.36
C SER A 48 2.39 -2.29 -9.24
N LEU A 49 2.70 -2.99 -8.15
CA LEU A 49 3.60 -2.51 -7.12
C LEU A 49 5.03 -2.78 -7.58
N ARG A 50 5.82 -1.73 -7.78
CA ARG A 50 7.21 -1.83 -8.20
C ARG A 50 8.15 -1.28 -7.15
N PHE A 51 9.24 -1.99 -6.90
CA PHE A 51 10.35 -1.49 -6.11
C PHE A 51 11.60 -1.45 -6.99
N PHE A 52 12.13 -0.25 -7.20
CA PHE A 52 13.31 -0.04 -8.04
C PHE A 52 13.19 -0.65 -9.45
N GLY A 53 12.01 -0.51 -10.07
CA GLY A 53 11.71 -1.05 -11.41
C GLY A 53 11.32 -2.53 -11.45
N LEU A 54 11.56 -3.29 -10.38
CA LEU A 54 11.15 -4.70 -10.27
C LEU A 54 9.69 -4.80 -9.82
N PRO A 55 8.83 -5.56 -10.53
CA PRO A 55 7.47 -5.79 -10.10
C PRO A 55 7.46 -6.73 -8.88
N LEU A 56 7.06 -6.20 -7.72
CA LEU A 56 6.85 -6.99 -6.50
C LEU A 56 5.52 -7.74 -6.55
N ARG A 57 4.47 -7.04 -7.01
CA ARG A 57 3.12 -7.58 -7.12
C ARG A 57 2.41 -6.94 -8.29
N ALA A 58 1.78 -7.73 -9.12
CA ALA A 58 0.94 -7.24 -10.22
C ALA A 58 -0.45 -7.86 -10.09
N MET A 59 -1.46 -7.08 -10.45
CA MET A 59 -2.85 -7.50 -10.50
C MET A 59 -3.47 -6.89 -11.76
N ARG A 60 -4.07 -7.73 -12.60
CA ARG A 60 -4.70 -7.26 -13.84
C ARG A 60 -6.06 -6.65 -13.56
N TRP A 61 -6.52 -5.71 -14.39
CA TRP A 61 -7.87 -5.16 -14.26
C TRP A 61 -8.97 -6.23 -14.33
N SER A 62 -8.76 -7.29 -15.13
CA SER A 62 -9.68 -8.43 -15.22
C SER A 62 -9.79 -9.26 -13.94
N GLU A 63 -8.78 -9.20 -13.07
CA GLU A 63 -8.77 -9.93 -11.79
C GLU A 63 -9.40 -9.10 -10.67
N ILE A 64 -9.58 -7.78 -10.87
CA ILE A 64 -10.15 -6.87 -9.89
C ILE A 64 -11.67 -6.91 -10.00
N ALA A 65 -12.31 -7.51 -9.01
CA ALA A 65 -13.75 -7.60 -8.93
C ALA A 65 -14.38 -6.34 -8.29
N GLU A 66 -13.67 -5.69 -7.37
CA GLU A 66 -14.17 -4.52 -6.65
C GLU A 66 -13.06 -3.49 -6.44
N VAL A 67 -13.40 -2.21 -6.68
CA VAL A 67 -12.59 -1.05 -6.29
C VAL A 67 -13.40 -0.27 -5.27
N GLY A 68 -12.78 0.05 -4.14
CA GLY A 68 -13.49 0.80 -3.11
C GLY A 68 -12.64 1.79 -2.34
N VAL A 69 -13.31 2.73 -1.67
CA VAL A 69 -12.70 3.71 -0.76
C VAL A 69 -13.06 3.35 0.67
N VAL A 70 -12.05 3.18 1.52
CA VAL A 70 -12.20 2.87 2.94
C VAL A 70 -11.61 3.96 3.82
N GLY A 71 -12.36 4.39 4.83
CA GLY A 71 -11.86 5.23 5.92
C GLY A 71 -11.55 4.40 7.16
N LEU A 72 -10.31 4.52 7.67
CA LEU A 72 -9.84 3.69 8.80
C LEU A 72 -10.41 4.10 10.16
N LYS A 73 -11.09 5.24 10.28
CA LYS A 73 -11.67 5.68 11.55
C LYS A 73 -13.07 5.11 11.77
N VAL A 74 -13.12 3.81 12.04
CA VAL A 74 -14.35 3.00 12.04
C VAL A 74 -15.32 3.35 13.19
N PHE A 75 -14.80 3.82 14.32
CA PHE A 75 -15.60 4.07 15.53
C PHE A 75 -16.32 5.43 15.57
N ASN A 76 -16.17 6.29 14.56
CA ASN A 76 -16.73 7.66 14.59
C ASN A 76 -17.58 8.00 13.33
N ASN A 77 -18.47 7.07 12.97
CA ASN A 77 -19.23 7.01 11.71
C ASN A 77 -20.27 8.14 11.51
N ASN A 78 -20.51 9.00 12.51
CA ASN A 78 -21.54 10.07 12.43
C ASN A 78 -21.04 11.39 11.83
N ASP A 79 -19.74 11.57 11.60
CA ASP A 79 -19.16 12.79 11.05
C ASP A 79 -18.41 12.52 9.74
N ALA A 80 -18.96 12.96 8.61
CA ALA A 80 -18.31 12.86 7.29
C ALA A 80 -16.91 13.51 7.25
N LYS A 81 -16.67 14.50 8.13
CA LYS A 81 -15.39 15.20 8.31
C LYS A 81 -14.36 14.44 9.16
N ARG A 82 -14.74 13.36 9.86
CA ARG A 82 -13.87 12.61 10.79
C ARG A 82 -13.62 11.18 10.34
N THR A 83 -13.47 10.97 9.04
CA THR A 83 -13.25 9.66 8.41
C THR A 83 -11.81 9.14 8.50
N GLY A 84 -10.89 9.94 9.04
CA GLY A 84 -9.48 9.56 9.21
C GLY A 84 -8.73 9.46 7.87
N THR A 85 -7.63 8.71 7.85
CA THR A 85 -6.90 8.43 6.61
C THR A 85 -7.73 7.53 5.71
N ARG A 86 -7.91 7.95 4.46
CA ARG A 86 -8.68 7.25 3.44
C ARG A 86 -7.74 6.52 2.48
N TYR A 87 -8.15 5.33 2.07
CA TYR A 87 -7.43 4.52 1.12
C TYR A 87 -8.36 4.01 0.04
N ILE A 88 -7.85 3.94 -1.18
CA ILE A 88 -8.46 3.22 -2.29
C ILE A 88 -7.87 1.81 -2.28
N TYR A 89 -8.70 0.78 -2.27
CA TYR A 89 -8.29 -0.62 -2.31
C TYR A 89 -8.80 -1.31 -3.57
N PHE A 90 -8.07 -2.34 -4.00
CA PHE A 90 -8.38 -3.16 -5.17
C PHE A 90 -8.51 -4.60 -4.71
N SER A 91 -9.74 -5.10 -4.71
CA SER A 91 -10.06 -6.44 -4.25
C SER A 91 -10.31 -7.37 -5.43
N PRO A 92 -9.70 -8.58 -5.44
CA PRO A 92 -9.99 -9.59 -6.45
C PRO A 92 -11.35 -10.29 -6.25
N ARG A 93 -12.05 -9.98 -5.15
CA ARG A 93 -13.36 -10.55 -4.81
C ARG A 93 -14.32 -9.44 -4.40
N PRO A 94 -15.62 -9.55 -4.72
CA PRO A 94 -16.61 -8.63 -4.19
C PRO A 94 -16.67 -8.79 -2.66
N LEU A 95 -16.70 -7.66 -1.95
CA LEU A 95 -16.75 -7.64 -0.49
C LEU A 95 -18.15 -7.24 -0.04
N ASP A 96 -18.72 -7.98 0.90
CA ASP A 96 -19.95 -7.54 1.57
C ASP A 96 -19.66 -6.46 2.62
N LYS A 97 -20.69 -5.77 3.12
CA LYS A 97 -20.58 -4.67 4.07
C LYS A 97 -19.78 -5.05 5.33
N ASP A 98 -20.00 -6.24 5.88
CA ASP A 98 -19.27 -6.73 7.05
C ASP A 98 -17.81 -7.03 6.74
N ALA A 99 -17.51 -7.52 5.54
CA ALA A 99 -16.15 -7.75 5.08
C ALA A 99 -15.40 -6.42 4.89
N ARG A 100 -16.08 -5.38 4.39
CA ARG A 100 -15.53 -4.02 4.28
C ARG A 100 -15.26 -3.39 5.65
N PHE A 101 -16.12 -3.63 6.64
CA PHE A 101 -15.88 -3.20 8.02
C PHE A 101 -14.65 -3.90 8.63
N ARG A 102 -14.53 -5.22 8.46
CA ARG A 102 -13.35 -5.99 8.89
C ARG A 102 -12.08 -5.53 8.20
N LEU A 103 -12.14 -5.25 6.90
CA LEU A 103 -11.02 -4.70 6.13
C LEU A 103 -10.51 -3.38 6.74
N ALA A 104 -11.43 -2.51 7.17
CA ALA A 104 -11.08 -1.26 7.84
C ALA A 104 -10.40 -1.47 9.20
N LEU A 105 -10.78 -2.53 9.93
CA LEU A 105 -10.18 -2.89 11.22
C LEU A 105 -8.81 -3.58 11.09
N GLU A 106 -8.65 -4.44 10.08
CA GLU A 106 -7.46 -5.27 9.87
C GLU A 106 -6.42 -4.61 8.93
N TRP A 107 -6.51 -3.29 8.73
CA TRP A 107 -5.65 -2.56 7.80
C TRP A 107 -4.17 -2.60 8.22
N PRO A 108 -3.20 -2.78 7.29
CA PRO A 108 -3.35 -2.92 5.83
C PRO A 108 -3.61 -4.37 5.34
N PRO A 109 -4.38 -4.55 4.25
CA PRO A 109 -4.63 -5.87 3.68
C PRO A 109 -3.36 -6.48 3.08
N ARG A 110 -3.14 -7.78 3.35
CA ARG A 110 -1.95 -8.50 2.86
C ARG A 110 -2.09 -9.01 1.44
N ASP A 111 -3.30 -9.25 0.96
CA ASP A 111 -3.61 -9.89 -0.31
C ASP A 111 -4.13 -8.92 -1.39
N MET A 112 -4.37 -7.68 -1.02
CA MET A 112 -4.90 -6.63 -1.89
C MET A 112 -3.85 -5.54 -2.14
N LEU A 113 -4.04 -4.82 -3.24
CA LEU A 113 -3.29 -3.58 -3.49
C LEU A 113 -4.12 -2.40 -2.97
N TYR A 114 -3.44 -1.36 -2.49
CA TYR A 114 -4.08 -0.16 -1.99
C TYR A 114 -3.22 1.08 -2.28
N LEU A 115 -3.87 2.23 -2.32
CA LEU A 115 -3.23 3.53 -2.48
C LEU A 115 -3.90 4.57 -1.58
N CYS A 116 -3.14 5.54 -1.08
CA CYS A 116 -3.73 6.63 -0.31
C CYS A 116 -4.69 7.42 -1.20
N TYR A 117 -5.87 7.71 -0.66
CA TYR A 117 -6.91 8.45 -1.37
C TYR A 117 -6.45 9.87 -1.70
N SER A 118 -6.66 10.26 -2.96
CA SER A 118 -6.77 11.65 -3.39
C SER A 118 -7.79 11.71 -4.52
N LYS A 119 -8.40 12.89 -4.74
CA LYS A 119 -9.38 13.07 -5.82
C LYS A 119 -8.79 12.71 -7.19
N GLU A 120 -7.57 13.18 -7.46
CA GLU A 120 -6.85 12.91 -8.71
C GLU A 120 -6.60 11.41 -8.91
N ARG A 121 -6.20 10.69 -7.86
CA ARG A 121 -5.96 9.24 -7.95
C ARG A 121 -7.25 8.46 -8.15
N LEU A 122 -8.34 8.87 -7.51
CA LEU A 122 -9.65 8.24 -7.73
C LEU A 122 -10.11 8.45 -9.18
N GLN A 123 -9.97 9.67 -9.70
CA GLN A 123 -10.31 9.98 -11.09
C GLN A 123 -9.47 9.19 -12.09
N ALA A 124 -8.17 9.04 -11.84
CA ALA A 124 -7.29 8.20 -12.66
C ALA A 124 -7.72 6.72 -12.66
N VAL A 125 -8.17 6.21 -11.51
CA VAL A 125 -8.71 4.85 -11.42
C VAL A 125 -10.04 4.74 -12.20
N GLN A 126 -10.94 5.72 -12.07
CA GLN A 126 -12.21 5.75 -12.81
C GLN A 126 -12.02 5.83 -14.32
N SER A 127 -10.98 6.53 -14.80
CA SER A 127 -10.69 6.61 -16.23
C SER A 127 -10.15 5.31 -16.80
N LEU A 128 -9.43 4.52 -15.99
CA LEU A 128 -8.83 3.25 -16.40
C LEU A 128 -9.81 2.07 -16.26
N GLN A 129 -10.69 2.11 -15.27
CA GLN A 129 -11.63 1.05 -14.98
C GLN A 129 -13.03 1.62 -14.68
N SER A 130 -13.99 1.32 -15.55
CA SER A 130 -15.40 1.73 -15.41
C SER A 130 -16.18 0.89 -14.40
N VAL A 131 -15.57 0.54 -13.26
CA VAL A 131 -16.22 -0.23 -12.19
C VAL A 131 -16.86 0.72 -11.18
N ALA A 132 -18.01 0.33 -10.64
CA ALA A 132 -18.67 1.06 -9.58
C ALA A 132 -17.76 1.14 -8.35
N ILE A 133 -17.54 2.35 -7.83
CA ILE A 133 -16.71 2.55 -6.65
C ILE A 133 -17.56 2.34 -5.41
N GLU A 134 -17.23 1.29 -4.68
CA GLU A 134 -17.83 0.98 -3.39
C GLU A 134 -17.22 1.86 -2.30
N THR A 135 -18.04 2.31 -1.34
CA THR A 135 -17.55 3.20 -0.29
C THR A 135 -17.90 2.65 1.09
N PHE A 136 -16.92 2.70 1.99
CA PHE A 136 -17.11 2.34 3.38
C PHE A 136 -16.49 3.39 4.29
N ASN A 137 -17.33 4.08 5.06
CA ASN A 137 -16.90 5.15 5.97
C ASN A 137 -15.99 6.19 5.26
N ALA A 138 -16.31 6.51 4.01
CA ALA A 138 -15.46 7.32 3.14
C ALA A 138 -15.79 8.82 3.21
N GLY A 139 -16.92 9.18 3.83
CA GLY A 139 -17.39 10.57 3.96
C GLY A 139 -17.79 11.15 2.61
N ASP A 140 -17.58 12.45 2.42
CA ASP A 140 -17.79 13.10 1.13
C ASP A 140 -16.63 12.75 0.18
N VAL A 141 -16.89 11.80 -0.73
CA VAL A 141 -15.94 11.34 -1.76
C VAL A 141 -16.26 11.91 -3.14
N PHE A 142 -17.51 12.32 -3.37
CA PHE A 142 -18.05 12.66 -4.70
C PHE A 142 -18.38 14.15 -4.91
N PHE A 143 -17.82 15.05 -4.09
CA PHE A 143 -18.01 16.51 -4.22
C PHE A 143 -16.66 17.21 -4.30
#